data_AF-A0A9E0QC27-F1
#
_entry.id   AF-A0A9E0QC27-F1
#
_cell.length_a   1.000
_cell.length_b   1.000
_cell.length_c   1.000
_cell.angle_alpha   90.00
_cell.angle_beta   90.00
_cell.angle_gamma   90.00
#
_symmetry.space_group_name_H-M   'P 1'
#
loop_
_entity.id
_entity.type
_entity.pdbx_description
1 polymer ?
#
loop_
_entity_poly.entity_id
_entity_poly.type
_entity_poly.pdbx_seq_one_letter_code
_entity_poly.pdbx_strand_id
1 'polypeptide(L)'
;MNIKAKLVISICTFILSASGYAANTVMADSTKQDVHSQAQDDNKDLKKKKKDDGKKLEKKNEYDELIKKGGTIKKGLFTVRHIEDKWYFEVPDSIIGRYLLAVTRLTAVPQGLGKFSGEEVNENTLYFEKRDDNTLLLRAYVLSQIAGDDTNISKTLKASTTDPIVASFKIIGKNKDKHMNLVEVTNLFLKDNDIVSIPKSNSRTYGVSGLQSDRTFIDTMKVFPINVEIASTRTYSAATSGGVDSSSDVASLRKVFPPASFTGSVTIGLNTSIVLLPSEPMRKRLWDERVGYFTTRITYFDDDQHKTDREQIVARYNLVPKDKKAYAKGKLVEPVKQIVYYIDPATPKKWVPYLIQGIDDWNVAFEAAGFKNAIVAKEWPNDKDMSVD
;
A
#
# COMPACT_ATOMS: atom_id res chain seq x y z
N MET A 1 -21.88 74.47 44.92
CA MET A 1 -21.71 73.20 45.67
C MET A 1 -21.07 72.20 44.71
N ASN A 2 -19.75 71.98 44.73
CA ASN A 2 -19.01 71.05 45.61
C ASN A 2 -19.62 69.62 45.53
N ILE A 3 -18.95 68.56 45.06
CA ILE A 3 -17.55 68.14 45.24
C ILE A 3 -17.06 67.24 44.09
N LYS A 4 -15.74 67.27 43.91
CA LYS A 4 -14.85 66.59 42.94
C LYS A 4 -14.64 65.08 43.22
N ALA A 5 -13.99 64.45 42.22
CA ALA A 5 -13.03 63.34 42.29
C ALA A 5 -13.61 61.92 42.08
N LYS A 6 -12.92 60.98 41.41
CA LYS A 6 -11.65 60.93 40.66
C LYS A 6 -11.65 59.61 39.88
N LEU A 7 -11.07 59.65 38.68
CA LEU A 7 -10.67 58.51 37.86
C LEU A 7 -9.56 57.72 38.58
N VAL A 8 -9.67 56.39 38.68
CA VAL A 8 -8.59 55.50 39.10
C VAL A 8 -8.46 54.36 38.09
N ILE A 9 -7.31 54.34 37.42
CA ILE A 9 -6.81 53.28 36.56
C ILE A 9 -6.31 52.16 37.47
N SER A 10 -6.88 50.97 37.36
CA SER A 10 -6.40 49.78 38.09
C SER A 10 -5.62 48.87 37.14
N ILE A 11 -4.31 48.79 37.38
CA ILE A 11 -3.39 47.82 36.79
C ILE A 11 -3.58 46.52 37.58
N CYS A 12 -4.22 45.52 36.98
CA CYS A 12 -4.30 44.18 37.57
C CYS A 12 -3.13 43.32 37.10
N THR A 13 -2.12 43.27 37.96
CA THR A 13 -1.01 42.32 37.96
C THR A 13 -1.53 40.90 38.15
N PHE A 14 -1.35 40.01 37.17
CA PHE A 14 -1.63 38.58 37.32
C PHE A 14 -0.48 37.94 38.11
N ILE A 15 -0.74 37.65 39.39
CA ILE A 15 0.14 36.86 40.26
C ILE A 15 -0.20 35.39 40.05
N LEU A 16 0.78 34.64 39.55
CA LEU A 16 0.74 33.19 39.37
C LEU A 16 0.90 32.51 40.75
N SER A 17 -0.16 31.91 41.28
CA SER A 17 -0.08 31.09 42.50
C SER A 17 0.29 29.66 42.14
N ALA A 18 1.57 29.32 42.31
CA ALA A 18 2.08 27.96 42.32
C ALA A 18 1.91 27.35 43.72
N SER A 19 1.14 26.27 43.84
CA SER A 19 1.16 25.39 45.01
C SER A 19 2.24 24.33 44.79
N GLY A 20 3.39 24.55 45.42
CA GLY A 20 4.42 23.53 45.59
C GLY A 20 4.09 22.61 46.76
N TYR A 21 4.15 21.30 46.54
CA TYR A 21 4.65 20.36 47.54
C TYR A 21 6.00 19.88 47.04
N ALA A 22 7.02 20.10 47.88
CA ALA A 22 8.40 19.72 47.63
C ALA A 22 8.67 18.28 48.08
N ALA A 23 9.41 17.53 47.27
CA ALA A 23 10.44 16.61 47.74
C ALA A 23 11.55 16.52 46.68
N ASN A 24 12.74 16.94 47.09
CA ASN A 24 13.99 17.01 46.34
C ASN A 24 14.38 15.64 45.74
N THR A 25 15.02 15.58 44.58
CA THR A 25 16.49 15.61 44.54
C THR A 25 17.03 15.98 43.15
N VAL A 26 18.12 16.74 43.22
CA VAL A 26 18.83 17.45 42.17
C VAL A 26 19.60 16.49 41.26
N MET A 27 19.47 16.67 39.95
CA MET A 27 20.48 16.27 38.97
C MET A 27 20.91 17.55 38.26
N ALA A 28 22.10 18.04 38.60
CA ALA A 28 22.76 19.13 37.90
C ALA A 28 24.08 18.61 37.31
N ASP A 29 24.09 18.64 35.99
CA ASP A 29 25.18 18.94 35.06
C ASP A 29 26.53 19.40 35.66
N SER A 30 27.63 18.83 35.19
CA SER A 30 28.70 19.62 34.59
C SER A 30 29.83 18.76 34.04
N THR A 31 30.43 19.31 32.99
CA THR A 31 31.48 18.79 32.12
C THR A 31 32.89 19.06 32.71
N LYS A 32 33.88 18.24 32.27
CA LYS A 32 35.33 18.51 32.05
C LYS A 32 36.42 18.12 33.09
N GLN A 33 37.46 17.46 32.51
CA GLN A 33 38.91 17.35 32.80
C GLN A 33 39.40 16.42 33.92
N ASP A 34 40.12 15.33 33.58
CA ASP A 34 41.60 15.14 33.41
C ASP A 34 42.34 15.15 34.77
N VAL A 35 43.22 14.22 35.18
CA VAL A 35 44.57 13.88 34.68
C VAL A 35 45.10 12.56 35.32
N HIS A 36 45.96 11.86 34.57
CA HIS A 36 46.89 10.73 34.85
C HIS A 36 47.76 10.71 36.14
N SER A 37 48.16 9.49 36.60
CA SER A 37 49.58 9.01 36.68
C SER A 37 49.62 7.50 37.10
N GLN A 38 50.20 6.59 36.28
CA GLN A 38 51.52 5.89 36.36
C GLN A 38 51.62 4.72 37.38
N ALA A 39 51.72 3.45 36.92
CA ALA A 39 52.93 2.59 36.70
C ALA A 39 53.45 1.97 38.03
N GLN A 40 53.93 0.72 38.22
CA GLN A 40 54.46 -0.44 37.46
C GLN A 40 54.44 -1.65 38.44
N ASP A 41 54.26 -2.92 38.04
CA ASP A 41 55.31 -3.97 37.97
C ASP A 41 54.63 -5.28 37.47
N ASP A 42 55.03 -5.88 36.33
CA ASP A 42 56.02 -6.98 36.15
C ASP A 42 55.47 -8.37 36.60
N ASN A 43 55.51 -9.51 35.87
CA ASN A 43 56.23 -9.97 34.68
C ASN A 43 55.70 -11.39 34.25
N LYS A 44 55.86 -11.75 32.96
CA LYS A 44 55.85 -13.11 32.33
C LYS A 44 54.53 -13.91 32.38
N ASP A 45 54.03 -14.56 31.31
CA ASP A 45 54.73 -15.31 30.27
C ASP A 45 53.80 -15.66 29.08
N LEU A 46 54.39 -16.10 27.97
CA LEU A 46 53.80 -16.74 26.77
C LEU A 46 53.34 -15.86 25.58
N LYS A 47 54.34 -15.42 24.79
CA LYS A 47 54.22 -15.26 23.33
C LYS A 47 54.28 -16.64 22.62
N LYS A 48 53.22 -16.99 21.89
CA LYS A 48 53.30 -17.73 20.61
C LYS A 48 52.01 -17.52 19.81
N LYS A 49 51.94 -16.40 19.08
CA LYS A 49 50.91 -16.14 18.05
C LYS A 49 51.43 -16.71 16.73
N LYS A 50 50.85 -17.84 16.28
CA LYS A 50 50.95 -18.27 14.88
C LYS A 50 50.18 -17.27 14.03
N LYS A 51 50.88 -16.69 13.04
CA LYS A 51 50.26 -16.19 11.81
C LYS A 51 49.58 -17.37 11.14
N ASP A 52 48.29 -17.25 10.87
CA ASP A 52 47.64 -18.04 9.83
C ASP A 52 47.15 -17.05 8.79
N ASP A 53 47.67 -17.22 7.58
CA ASP A 53 47.50 -16.33 6.45
C ASP A 53 46.08 -16.44 5.91
N GLY A 54 45.54 -15.28 5.53
CA GLY A 54 44.19 -15.16 5.00
C GLY A 54 44.00 -15.97 3.72
N LYS A 55 43.19 -17.02 3.81
CA LYS A 55 42.25 -17.36 2.74
C LYS A 55 40.94 -16.65 3.00
N LYS A 56 40.76 -15.51 2.32
CA LYS A 56 39.43 -14.95 2.05
C LYS A 56 38.70 -16.01 1.23
N LEU A 57 38.01 -16.92 1.90
CA LEU A 57 37.02 -17.79 1.26
C LEU A 57 36.05 -16.84 0.54
N GLU A 58 36.11 -16.83 -0.79
CA GLU A 58 35.06 -16.19 -1.59
C GLU A 58 33.73 -16.73 -1.08
N LYS A 59 32.95 -15.84 -0.47
CA LYS A 59 31.59 -16.16 -0.04
C LYS A 59 30.88 -16.61 -1.32
N LYS A 60 30.61 -17.92 -1.44
CA LYS A 60 29.85 -18.51 -2.55
C LYS A 60 28.68 -17.59 -2.85
N ASN A 61 28.56 -17.16 -4.09
CA ASN A 61 27.53 -16.22 -4.50
C ASN A 61 26.17 -16.94 -4.45
N GLU A 62 25.40 -16.76 -3.36
CA GLU A 62 24.09 -17.38 -3.13
C GLU A 62 23.16 -17.22 -4.36
N TYR A 63 23.28 -16.08 -5.05
CA TYR A 63 22.60 -15.82 -6.32
C TYR A 63 22.95 -16.85 -7.41
N ASP A 64 24.24 -17.07 -7.68
CA ASP A 64 24.67 -17.96 -8.77
C ASP A 64 24.26 -19.41 -8.49
N GLU A 65 24.30 -19.84 -7.22
CA GLU A 65 23.81 -21.18 -6.83
C GLU A 65 22.29 -21.29 -7.02
N LEU A 66 21.52 -20.26 -6.65
CA LEU A 66 20.08 -20.24 -6.82
C LEU A 66 19.67 -20.24 -8.29
N ILE A 67 20.28 -19.41 -9.14
CA ILE A 67 19.95 -19.34 -10.57
C ILE A 67 20.30 -20.65 -11.30
N LYS A 68 21.34 -21.38 -10.87
CA LYS A 68 21.70 -22.69 -11.43
C LYS A 68 20.64 -23.77 -11.24
N LYS A 69 19.75 -23.63 -10.25
CA LYS A 69 18.62 -24.55 -10.04
C LYS A 69 17.58 -24.50 -11.17
N GLY A 70 17.61 -23.47 -12.02
CA GLY A 70 16.69 -23.32 -13.14
C GLY A 70 15.31 -22.81 -12.72
N GLY A 71 14.26 -23.31 -13.37
CA GLY A 71 12.87 -22.89 -13.10
C GLY A 71 12.28 -21.97 -14.18
N THR A 72 11.10 -21.42 -13.90
CA THR A 72 10.42 -20.53 -14.85
C THR A 72 10.87 -19.08 -14.64
N ILE A 73 10.93 -18.31 -15.73
CA ILE A 73 11.33 -16.90 -15.71
C ILE A 73 10.35 -16.12 -16.58
N LYS A 74 9.77 -15.05 -16.02
CA LYS A 74 8.88 -14.12 -16.70
C LYS A 74 9.37 -12.70 -16.47
N LYS A 75 9.43 -11.89 -17.53
CA LYS A 75 9.95 -10.52 -17.48
C LYS A 75 8.82 -9.52 -17.70
N GLY A 76 8.78 -8.48 -16.88
CA GLY A 76 7.87 -7.34 -17.02
C GLY A 76 8.21 -6.30 -15.96
N LEU A 77 7.22 -5.90 -15.15
CA LEU A 77 7.41 -4.98 -14.02
C LEU A 77 8.56 -5.42 -13.11
N PHE A 78 8.54 -6.70 -12.74
CA PHE A 78 9.65 -7.41 -12.12
C PHE A 78 10.09 -8.53 -13.06
N THR A 79 11.32 -9.03 -12.90
CA THR A 79 11.58 -10.40 -13.35
C THR A 79 11.09 -11.34 -12.27
N VAL A 80 10.05 -12.11 -12.56
CA VAL A 80 9.53 -13.14 -11.65
C VAL A 80 10.16 -14.47 -11.99
N ARG A 81 10.65 -15.16 -10.97
CA ARG A 81 11.20 -16.51 -11.08
C ARG A 81 10.44 -17.45 -10.16
N HIS A 82 10.15 -18.64 -10.67
CA HIS A 82 9.67 -19.75 -9.86
C HIS A 82 10.72 -20.85 -9.90
N ILE A 83 11.38 -21.08 -8.76
CA ILE A 83 12.48 -22.04 -8.62
C ILE A 83 12.08 -23.00 -7.50
N GLU A 84 12.00 -24.29 -7.83
CA GLU A 84 11.46 -25.31 -6.92
C GLU A 84 10.03 -24.92 -6.48
N ASP A 85 9.81 -24.66 -5.19
CA ASP A 85 8.55 -24.28 -4.55
C ASP A 85 8.47 -22.78 -4.18
N LYS A 86 9.47 -21.99 -4.60
CA LYS A 86 9.63 -20.59 -4.18
C LYS A 86 9.51 -19.60 -5.32
N TRP A 87 8.92 -18.47 -4.99
CA TRP A 87 8.77 -17.32 -5.87
C TRP A 87 9.75 -16.22 -5.51
N TYR A 88 10.37 -15.66 -6.54
CA TYR A 88 11.36 -14.60 -6.40
C TYR A 88 11.07 -13.46 -7.35
N PHE A 89 11.30 -12.24 -6.88
CA PHE A 89 11.30 -11.03 -7.71
C PHE A 89 12.73 -10.53 -7.86
N GLU A 90 13.16 -10.23 -9.09
CA GLU A 90 14.26 -9.31 -9.34
C GLU A 90 13.65 -7.91 -9.48
N VAL A 91 13.80 -7.09 -8.44
CA VAL A 91 13.27 -5.72 -8.37
C VAL A 91 14.30 -4.76 -8.97
N PRO A 92 14.00 -4.06 -10.08
CA PRO A 92 14.89 -3.07 -10.67
C PRO A 92 15.08 -1.86 -9.76
N ASP A 93 16.29 -1.30 -9.71
CA ASP A 93 16.60 -0.08 -8.95
C ASP A 93 15.71 1.11 -9.40
N SER A 94 15.28 1.14 -10.67
CA SER A 94 14.38 2.17 -11.21
C SER A 94 12.97 2.18 -10.61
N ILE A 95 12.59 1.13 -9.86
CA ILE A 95 11.28 1.01 -9.19
C ILE A 95 11.40 1.33 -7.70
N ILE A 96 12.60 1.37 -7.13
CA ILE A 96 12.80 1.72 -5.72
C ILE A 96 12.33 3.16 -5.49
N GLY A 97 11.50 3.37 -4.46
CA GLY A 97 10.85 4.64 -4.15
C GLY A 97 9.67 5.00 -5.07
N ARG A 98 9.35 4.19 -6.08
CA ARG A 98 8.15 4.38 -6.91
C ARG A 98 6.94 3.74 -6.25
N TYR A 99 5.79 4.40 -6.35
CA TYR A 99 4.54 3.86 -5.83
C TYR A 99 3.99 2.76 -6.74
N LEU A 100 3.54 1.69 -6.09
CA LEU A 100 2.82 0.57 -6.64
C LEU A 100 1.41 0.59 -6.01
N LEU A 101 0.37 0.30 -6.78
CA LEU A 101 -0.95 0.05 -6.24
C LEU A 101 -1.18 -1.46 -6.20
N ALA A 102 -1.49 -1.98 -5.02
CA ALA A 102 -1.87 -3.37 -4.82
C ALA A 102 -3.39 -3.43 -4.58
N VAL A 103 -4.14 -4.05 -5.50
CA VAL A 103 -5.58 -4.26 -5.37
C VAL A 103 -5.84 -5.76 -5.32
N THR A 104 -6.54 -6.21 -4.27
CA THR A 104 -6.93 -7.61 -4.12
C THR A 104 -8.43 -7.75 -4.35
N ARG A 105 -8.82 -8.65 -5.26
CA ARG A 105 -10.21 -8.96 -5.60
C ARG A 105 -10.51 -10.44 -5.36
N LEU A 106 -11.79 -10.75 -5.14
CA LEU A 106 -12.28 -12.11 -5.08
C LEU A 106 -12.30 -12.72 -6.48
N THR A 107 -11.78 -13.94 -6.63
CA THR A 107 -11.92 -14.76 -7.85
C THR A 107 -12.85 -15.95 -7.65
N ALA A 108 -13.04 -16.36 -6.38
CA ALA A 108 -13.96 -17.41 -6.01
C ALA A 108 -14.37 -17.26 -4.54
N VAL A 109 -15.64 -17.54 -4.26
CA VAL A 109 -16.21 -17.49 -2.91
C VAL A 109 -17.12 -18.69 -2.66
N PRO A 110 -17.22 -19.17 -1.41
CA PRO A 110 -18.20 -20.18 -1.06
C PRO A 110 -19.61 -19.62 -1.20
N GLN A 111 -20.55 -20.50 -1.56
CA GLN A 111 -21.97 -20.17 -1.61
C GLN A 111 -22.41 -19.52 -0.28
N GLY A 112 -23.26 -18.49 -0.37
CA GLY A 112 -23.85 -17.85 0.81
C GLY A 112 -22.91 -16.92 1.58
N LEU A 113 -21.71 -16.62 1.08
CA LEU A 113 -20.82 -15.61 1.70
C LEU A 113 -21.38 -14.19 1.57
N GLY A 114 -22.31 -13.94 0.64
CA GLY A 114 -22.85 -12.61 0.36
C GLY A 114 -21.84 -11.70 -0.36
N LYS A 115 -20.84 -12.32 -1.00
CA LYS A 115 -19.78 -11.69 -1.79
C LYS A 115 -19.66 -12.42 -3.12
N PHE A 116 -19.19 -11.73 -4.15
CA PHE A 116 -19.08 -12.26 -5.50
C PHE A 116 -17.69 -12.04 -6.09
N SER A 117 -17.37 -12.81 -7.13
CA SER A 117 -16.14 -12.61 -7.91
C SER A 117 -16.08 -11.18 -8.46
N GLY A 118 -14.88 -10.63 -8.55
CA GLY A 118 -14.61 -9.27 -8.99
C GLY A 118 -14.79 -8.20 -7.92
N GLU A 119 -15.43 -8.48 -6.78
CA GLU A 119 -15.50 -7.53 -5.67
C GLU A 119 -14.11 -7.27 -5.06
N GLU A 120 -13.88 -6.01 -4.72
CA GLU A 120 -12.64 -5.57 -4.08
C GLU A 120 -12.63 -5.96 -2.59
N VAL A 121 -11.51 -6.53 -2.17
CA VAL A 121 -11.25 -6.96 -0.79
C VAL A 121 -10.32 -6.00 -0.08
N ASN A 122 -9.32 -5.50 -0.80
CA ASN A 122 -8.21 -4.75 -0.22
C ASN A 122 -7.55 -3.84 -1.27
N GLU A 123 -7.11 -2.66 -0.87
CA GLU A 123 -6.36 -1.71 -1.68
C GLU A 123 -5.25 -1.08 -0.84
N ASN A 124 -4.01 -1.12 -1.32
CA ASN A 124 -2.87 -0.48 -0.66
C ASN A 124 -1.94 0.20 -1.68
N THR A 125 -1.46 1.39 -1.35
CA THR A 125 -0.31 1.99 -2.06
C THR A 125 0.97 1.56 -1.38
N LEU A 126 1.92 1.00 -2.13
CA LEU A 126 3.15 0.41 -1.64
C LEU A 126 4.37 1.03 -2.32
N TYR A 127 5.54 0.92 -1.71
CA TYR A 127 6.81 1.19 -2.39
C TYR A 127 7.95 0.37 -1.79
N PHE A 128 8.96 0.09 -2.61
CA PHE A 128 10.19 -0.54 -2.13
C PHE A 128 11.15 0.52 -1.62
N GLU A 129 11.73 0.29 -0.44
CA GLU A 129 12.82 1.08 0.14
C GLU A 129 14.03 0.19 0.32
N LYS A 130 15.19 0.64 -0.16
CA LYS A 130 16.45 -0.05 0.11
C LYS A 130 17.03 0.46 1.41
N ARG A 131 16.99 -0.37 2.45
CA ARG A 131 17.55 -0.03 3.77
C ARG A 131 19.07 -0.07 3.75
N ASP A 132 19.62 -1.12 3.17
CA ASP A 132 21.06 -1.37 3.04
C ASP A 132 21.32 -2.33 1.87
N ASP A 133 22.57 -2.78 1.69
CA ASP A 133 22.92 -3.68 0.59
C ASP A 133 22.33 -5.09 0.69
N ASN A 134 21.84 -5.49 1.86
CA ASN A 134 21.32 -6.83 2.14
C ASN A 134 19.80 -6.84 2.40
N THR A 135 19.16 -5.68 2.54
CA THR A 135 17.77 -5.59 2.99
C THR A 135 16.96 -4.65 2.10
N LEU A 136 15.91 -5.22 1.49
CA LEU A 136 14.89 -4.48 0.77
C LEU A 136 13.60 -4.51 1.60
N LEU A 137 13.03 -3.34 1.85
CA LEU A 137 11.77 -3.18 2.58
C LEU A 137 10.64 -2.91 1.59
N LEU A 138 9.46 -3.42 1.91
CA LEU A 138 8.20 -2.98 1.32
C LEU A 138 7.47 -2.16 2.36
N ARG A 139 7.11 -0.93 2.01
CA ARG A 139 6.33 -0.04 2.86
C ARG A 139 4.95 0.19 2.28
N ALA A 140 3.98 0.43 3.16
CA ALA A 140 2.67 0.92 2.76
C ALA A 140 2.60 2.43 2.97
N TYR A 141 2.32 3.17 1.89
CA TYR A 141 2.21 4.61 1.90
C TYR A 141 0.90 5.04 2.54
N VAL A 142 0.97 5.74 3.69
CA VAL A 142 -0.21 6.18 4.43
C VAL A 142 -0.52 7.63 4.07
N LEU A 143 -1.23 7.83 2.97
CA LEU A 143 -1.64 9.15 2.50
C LEU A 143 -2.78 9.72 3.35
N SER A 144 -2.45 10.51 4.36
CA SER A 144 -3.48 11.25 5.13
C SER A 144 -3.12 12.71 5.42
N GLN A 145 -1.85 13.07 5.27
CA GLN A 145 -1.33 14.38 5.62
C GLN A 145 -0.38 14.87 4.53
N ILE A 146 -0.55 16.11 4.10
CA ILE A 146 0.28 16.74 3.08
C ILE A 146 0.64 18.16 3.50
N ALA A 147 1.82 18.61 3.10
CA ALA A 147 2.30 19.98 3.25
C ALA A 147 2.96 20.40 1.93
N GLY A 148 3.01 21.71 1.66
CA GLY A 148 3.84 22.23 0.57
C GLY A 148 5.31 21.87 0.79
N ASP A 149 6.04 21.52 -0.27
CA ASP A 149 7.43 21.05 -0.13
C ASP A 149 8.39 22.11 0.45
N ASP A 150 8.04 23.39 0.30
CA ASP A 150 8.85 24.54 0.74
C ASP A 150 8.46 25.06 2.15
N THR A 151 7.45 24.48 2.80
CA THR A 151 7.02 24.94 4.13
C THR A 151 7.89 24.33 5.23
N ASN A 152 8.06 25.04 6.36
CA ASN A 152 8.80 24.51 7.50
C ASN A 152 8.06 23.34 8.15
N ILE A 153 6.72 23.40 8.19
CA ILE A 153 5.87 22.34 8.73
C ILE A 153 6.04 21.03 7.96
N SER A 154 6.42 21.06 6.68
CA SER A 154 6.71 19.86 5.90
C SER A 154 7.86 19.03 6.49
N LYS A 155 8.87 19.67 7.10
CA LYS A 155 10.00 18.99 7.76
C LYS A 155 9.52 18.26 9.02
N THR A 156 8.73 18.95 9.84
CA THR A 156 8.14 18.37 11.06
C THR A 156 7.18 17.24 10.71
N LEU A 157 6.36 17.41 9.68
CA LEU A 157 5.44 16.38 9.21
C LEU A 157 6.22 15.13 8.78
N LYS A 158 7.23 15.28 7.91
CA LYS A 158 8.12 14.19 7.47
C LYS A 158 8.82 13.50 8.66
N ALA A 159 9.20 14.24 9.70
CA ALA A 159 9.82 13.67 10.90
C ALA A 159 8.81 12.97 11.84
N SER A 160 7.55 13.40 11.83
CA SER A 160 6.49 12.91 12.73
C SER A 160 5.68 11.77 12.13
N THR A 161 5.78 11.55 10.82
CA THR A 161 5.08 10.47 10.11
C THR A 161 6.09 9.50 9.50
N THR A 162 5.87 8.21 9.70
CA THR A 162 6.64 7.17 8.99
C THR A 162 5.68 6.13 8.44
N ASP A 163 5.90 5.76 7.18
CA ASP A 163 5.15 4.69 6.55
C ASP A 163 5.55 3.33 7.14
N PRO A 164 4.60 2.46 7.54
CA PRO A 164 4.91 1.17 8.13
C PRO A 164 5.66 0.27 7.15
N ILE A 165 6.61 -0.51 7.69
CA ILE A 165 7.25 -1.62 6.98
C ILE A 165 6.28 -2.80 7.02
N VAL A 166 5.80 -3.23 5.85
CA VAL A 166 4.83 -4.32 5.73
C VAL A 166 5.49 -5.64 5.33
N ALA A 167 6.67 -5.58 4.72
CA ALA A 167 7.54 -6.74 4.53
C ALA A 167 9.02 -6.32 4.50
N SER A 168 9.90 -7.27 4.84
CA SER A 168 11.34 -7.13 4.75
C SER A 168 11.92 -8.36 4.05
N PHE A 169 12.80 -8.13 3.09
CA PHE A 169 13.38 -9.15 2.25
C PHE A 169 14.90 -9.10 2.31
N LYS A 170 15.52 -10.27 2.51
CA LYS A 170 16.96 -10.44 2.29
C LYS A 170 17.23 -10.33 0.80
N ILE A 171 18.13 -9.43 0.41
CA ILE A 171 18.67 -9.36 -0.95
C ILE A 171 19.66 -10.52 -1.11
N ILE A 172 19.27 -11.51 -1.91
CA ILE A 172 20.06 -12.74 -2.17
C ILE A 172 21.25 -12.42 -3.07
N GLY A 173 21.08 -11.46 -3.97
CA GLY A 173 22.15 -10.92 -4.79
C GLY A 173 21.65 -9.90 -5.80
N LYS A 174 22.59 -9.28 -6.50
CA LYS A 174 22.34 -8.33 -7.57
C LYS A 174 22.62 -8.98 -8.91
N ASN A 175 21.73 -8.76 -9.87
CA ASN A 175 22.06 -9.05 -11.27
C ASN A 175 23.12 -8.04 -11.71
N LYS A 176 24.39 -8.48 -11.83
CA LYS A 176 25.56 -7.60 -12.05
C LYS A 176 25.40 -6.68 -13.26
N ASP A 177 24.65 -7.11 -14.27
CA ASP A 177 24.49 -6.37 -15.52
C ASP A 177 23.22 -5.50 -15.57
N LYS A 178 22.29 -5.66 -14.60
CA LYS A 178 20.93 -5.10 -14.72
C LYS A 178 20.42 -4.29 -13.55
N HIS A 179 21.23 -4.05 -12.51
CA HIS A 179 20.82 -3.24 -11.35
C HIS A 179 19.47 -3.71 -10.75
N MET A 180 19.33 -5.03 -10.58
CA MET A 180 18.14 -5.64 -9.99
C MET A 180 18.50 -6.36 -8.69
N ASN A 181 17.63 -6.24 -7.69
CA ASN A 181 17.78 -6.88 -6.39
C ASN A 181 16.90 -8.13 -6.35
N LEU A 182 17.51 -9.32 -6.23
CA LEU A 182 16.78 -10.58 -6.12
C LEU A 182 16.31 -10.81 -4.68
N VAL A 183 15.01 -10.97 -4.51
CA VAL A 183 14.35 -11.22 -3.22
C VAL A 183 13.37 -12.38 -3.34
N GLU A 184 13.26 -13.19 -2.28
CA GLU A 184 12.26 -14.25 -2.16
C GLU A 184 10.95 -13.67 -1.59
N VAL A 185 9.84 -13.88 -2.28
CA VAL A 185 8.55 -13.22 -1.99
C VAL A 185 7.42 -14.20 -1.68
N THR A 186 7.68 -15.51 -1.66
CA THR A 186 6.68 -16.56 -1.44
C THR A 186 5.88 -16.30 -0.17
N ASN A 187 6.57 -15.95 0.92
CA ASN A 187 5.93 -15.71 2.21
C ASN A 187 5.05 -14.46 2.24
N LEU A 188 5.27 -13.48 1.36
CA LEU A 188 4.36 -12.33 1.24
C LEU A 188 2.97 -12.79 0.79
N PHE A 189 2.92 -13.79 -0.11
CA PHE A 189 1.67 -14.28 -0.72
C PHE A 189 1.15 -15.60 -0.13
N LEU A 190 1.88 -16.25 0.79
CA LEU A 190 1.38 -17.44 1.52
C LEU A 190 0.97 -17.13 2.95
N LYS A 191 1.62 -16.17 3.61
CA LYS A 191 1.26 -15.77 4.97
C LYS A 191 0.14 -14.77 4.97
N ASP A 192 -0.52 -14.66 6.12
CA ASP A 192 -1.57 -13.68 6.31
C ASP A 192 -1.00 -12.30 6.62
N ASN A 193 -1.51 -11.28 5.94
CA ASN A 193 -1.09 -9.89 6.11
C ASN A 193 -2.16 -8.94 5.54
N ASP A 194 -2.18 -7.69 6.00
CA ASP A 194 -3.19 -6.71 5.59
C ASP A 194 -2.96 -6.11 4.19
N ILE A 195 -2.02 -6.65 3.39
CA ILE A 195 -1.67 -6.10 2.07
C ILE A 195 -2.23 -6.95 0.92
N VAL A 196 -2.08 -8.27 1.02
CA VAL A 196 -2.47 -9.22 -0.05
C VAL A 196 -3.44 -10.30 0.42
N SER A 197 -4.04 -10.11 1.60
CA SER A 197 -5.12 -10.95 2.15
C SER A 197 -6.36 -10.10 2.45
N ILE A 198 -7.41 -10.76 2.98
CA ILE A 198 -8.52 -10.10 3.66
C ILE A 198 -7.98 -9.28 4.83
N PRO A 199 -8.23 -7.95 4.87
CA PRO A 199 -7.85 -7.13 6.01
C PRO A 199 -8.45 -7.66 7.30
N LYS A 200 -7.69 -7.62 8.40
CA LYS A 200 -8.17 -8.08 9.72
C LYS A 200 -9.43 -7.36 10.19
N SER A 201 -9.60 -6.09 9.81
CA SER A 201 -10.82 -5.32 10.08
C SER A 201 -12.06 -5.93 9.43
N ASN A 202 -11.90 -6.66 8.34
CA ASN A 202 -12.96 -7.28 7.57
C ASN A 202 -13.16 -8.78 7.92
N SER A 203 -12.33 -9.38 8.77
CA SER A 203 -12.43 -10.80 9.14
C SER A 203 -13.83 -11.20 9.60
N ARG A 204 -14.53 -10.33 10.35
CA ARG A 204 -15.91 -10.56 10.78
C ARG A 204 -16.90 -10.59 9.62
N THR A 205 -16.77 -9.67 8.65
CA THR A 205 -17.62 -9.59 7.46
C THR A 205 -17.48 -10.84 6.59
N TYR A 206 -16.26 -11.38 6.50
CA TYR A 206 -15.97 -12.60 5.75
C TYR A 206 -16.19 -13.88 6.57
N GLY A 207 -16.51 -13.78 7.86
CA GLY A 207 -16.67 -14.93 8.74
C GLY A 207 -15.40 -15.78 8.88
N VAL A 208 -14.23 -15.14 8.77
CA VAL A 208 -12.92 -15.80 8.79
C VAL A 208 -12.12 -15.38 10.02
N SER A 209 -11.18 -16.23 10.42
CA SER A 209 -10.21 -15.95 11.48
C SER A 209 -8.79 -16.22 10.97
N GLY A 210 -8.05 -17.15 11.58
CA GLY A 210 -6.66 -17.43 11.20
C GLY A 210 -6.53 -18.14 9.85
N LEU A 211 -5.61 -17.68 9.02
CA LEU A 211 -5.21 -18.35 7.77
C LEU A 211 -4.62 -19.75 8.07
N GLN A 212 -5.00 -20.73 7.27
CA GLN A 212 -4.54 -22.11 7.31
C GLN A 212 -3.45 -22.29 6.25
N SER A 213 -2.18 -22.22 6.67
CA SER A 213 -1.03 -22.21 5.78
C SER A 213 -0.83 -23.51 4.99
N ASP A 214 -1.28 -24.64 5.53
CA ASP A 214 -1.23 -25.97 4.90
C ASP A 214 -2.24 -26.12 3.74
N ARG A 215 -3.24 -25.23 3.67
CA ARG A 215 -4.32 -25.22 2.68
C ARG A 215 -4.41 -23.88 1.95
N THR A 216 -3.26 -23.23 1.81
CA THR A 216 -3.10 -21.95 1.13
C THR A 216 -2.03 -22.07 0.05
N PHE A 217 -2.35 -21.63 -1.15
CA PHE A 217 -1.51 -21.82 -2.33
C PHE A 217 -1.41 -20.55 -3.16
N ILE A 218 -0.25 -20.34 -3.77
CA ILE A 218 -0.09 -19.42 -4.90
C ILE A 218 -0.42 -20.23 -6.15
N ASP A 219 -1.52 -19.90 -6.82
CA ASP A 219 -1.99 -20.64 -7.98
C ASP A 219 -1.22 -20.21 -9.24
N THR A 220 -1.09 -18.90 -9.45
CA THR A 220 -0.30 -18.35 -10.57
C THR A 220 0.31 -16.99 -10.22
N MET A 221 1.42 -16.66 -10.89
CA MET A 221 1.90 -15.28 -11.01
C MET A 221 2.09 -14.93 -12.48
N LYS A 222 1.22 -14.06 -13.01
CA LYS A 222 1.32 -13.52 -14.37
C LYS A 222 2.03 -12.18 -14.33
N VAL A 223 2.88 -11.94 -15.33
CA VAL A 223 3.77 -10.78 -15.35
C VAL A 223 3.56 -10.00 -16.63
N PHE A 224 3.35 -8.70 -16.48
CA PHE A 224 3.11 -7.75 -17.55
C PHE A 224 4.09 -6.58 -17.44
N PRO A 225 4.21 -5.72 -18.46
CA PRO A 225 5.18 -4.62 -18.44
C PRO A 225 5.06 -3.66 -17.25
N ILE A 226 3.84 -3.43 -16.74
CA ILE A 226 3.58 -2.48 -15.65
C ILE A 226 2.90 -3.09 -14.43
N ASN A 227 2.55 -4.38 -14.45
CA ASN A 227 1.87 -5.04 -13.35
C ASN A 227 2.24 -6.52 -13.23
N VAL A 228 1.96 -7.08 -12.06
CA VAL A 228 1.98 -8.51 -11.78
C VAL A 228 0.64 -8.89 -11.17
N GLU A 229 0.04 -9.97 -11.65
CA GLU A 229 -1.20 -10.55 -11.15
C GLU A 229 -0.90 -11.83 -10.40
N ILE A 230 -1.31 -11.93 -9.13
CA ILE A 230 -1.06 -13.07 -8.26
C ILE A 230 -2.39 -13.68 -7.87
N ALA A 231 -2.72 -14.82 -8.50
CA ALA A 231 -3.86 -15.63 -8.08
C ALA A 231 -3.46 -16.55 -6.92
N SER A 232 -4.28 -16.60 -5.88
CA SER A 232 -4.06 -17.45 -4.72
C SER A 232 -5.36 -18.05 -4.19
N THR A 233 -5.25 -19.29 -3.71
CA THR A 233 -6.30 -19.97 -2.97
C THR A 233 -5.97 -19.88 -1.50
N ARG A 234 -6.85 -19.25 -0.71
CA ARG A 234 -6.64 -18.95 0.70
C ARG A 234 -7.69 -19.65 1.55
N THR A 235 -7.25 -20.52 2.46
CA THR A 235 -8.15 -21.16 3.42
C THR A 235 -7.99 -20.50 4.78
N TYR A 236 -9.08 -20.10 5.39
CA TYR A 236 -9.12 -19.56 6.74
C TYR A 236 -9.93 -20.48 7.65
N SER A 237 -9.62 -20.50 8.95
CA SER A 237 -10.55 -21.04 9.94
C SER A 237 -11.83 -20.22 9.92
N ALA A 238 -12.97 -20.90 9.91
CA ALA A 238 -14.26 -20.24 10.09
C ALA A 238 -14.26 -19.53 11.46
N ALA A 239 -14.61 -18.25 11.47
CA ALA A 239 -14.82 -17.56 12.73
C ALA A 239 -16.06 -18.18 13.40
N THR A 240 -15.87 -18.88 14.51
CA THR A 240 -16.96 -19.18 15.42
C THR A 240 -17.44 -17.83 15.97
N SER A 241 -18.74 -17.56 15.89
CA SER A 241 -19.30 -16.29 16.33
C SER A 241 -18.79 -15.92 17.72
N GLY A 242 -18.13 -14.76 17.82
CA GLY A 242 -18.13 -14.04 19.08
C GLY A 242 -19.59 -13.76 19.45
N GLY A 243 -20.09 -14.47 20.46
CA GLY A 243 -21.32 -14.14 21.19
C GLY A 243 -22.63 -14.28 20.41
N VAL A 244 -22.90 -15.44 19.80
CA VAL A 244 -24.31 -15.84 19.67
C VAL A 244 -24.64 -16.60 20.94
N ASP A 245 -25.45 -15.98 21.81
CA ASP A 245 -26.00 -16.63 22.98
C ASP A 245 -26.66 -17.95 22.54
N SER A 246 -26.34 -19.04 23.25
CA SER A 246 -26.78 -20.42 22.98
C SER A 246 -28.30 -20.61 23.07
N SER A 247 -29.05 -19.52 23.23
CA SER A 247 -30.50 -19.43 23.27
C SER A 247 -31.16 -19.17 21.90
N SER A 248 -30.40 -18.85 20.84
CA SER A 248 -30.99 -18.54 19.53
C SER A 248 -31.10 -19.76 18.60
N ASP A 249 -32.27 -19.91 17.98
CA ASP A 249 -32.62 -20.99 17.07
C ASP A 249 -31.51 -21.30 16.05
N VAL A 250 -31.14 -22.58 15.95
CA VAL A 250 -30.12 -23.10 15.02
C VAL A 250 -30.41 -22.73 13.54
N ALA A 251 -31.66 -22.39 13.22
CA ALA A 251 -32.08 -21.88 11.92
C ALA A 251 -31.58 -20.44 11.63
N SER A 252 -31.42 -19.59 12.65
CA SER A 252 -30.93 -18.22 12.54
C SER A 252 -29.41 -18.17 12.32
N LEU A 253 -28.67 -19.15 12.86
CA LEU A 253 -27.23 -19.33 12.62
C LEU A 253 -26.91 -19.65 11.15
N ARG A 254 -27.78 -20.41 10.47
CA ARG A 254 -27.66 -20.68 9.02
C ARG A 254 -27.85 -19.44 8.14
N LYS A 255 -28.45 -18.38 8.68
CA LYS A 255 -28.71 -17.13 7.95
C LYS A 255 -27.55 -16.14 8.03
N VAL A 256 -26.62 -16.33 8.97
CA VAL A 256 -25.49 -15.43 9.24
C VAL A 256 -24.17 -15.98 8.69
N PHE A 257 -24.04 -17.30 8.55
CA PHE A 257 -22.79 -17.94 8.12
C PHE A 257 -22.95 -18.73 6.81
N PRO A 258 -21.98 -18.63 5.87
CA PRO A 258 -21.99 -19.44 4.67
C PRO A 258 -21.91 -20.93 5.03
N PRO A 259 -22.55 -21.84 4.26
CA PRO A 259 -22.46 -23.28 4.48
C PRO A 259 -21.04 -23.83 4.64
N ALA A 260 -20.06 -23.22 3.97
CA ALA A 260 -18.65 -23.59 4.13
C ALA A 260 -18.18 -23.51 5.59
N SER A 261 -18.66 -22.53 6.36
CA SER A 261 -18.26 -22.34 7.76
C SER A 261 -18.61 -23.54 8.66
N PHE A 262 -19.60 -24.36 8.31
CA PHE A 262 -19.92 -25.60 9.06
C PHE A 262 -18.83 -26.66 8.97
N THR A 263 -17.92 -26.56 7.99
CA THR A 263 -16.73 -27.42 7.91
C THR A 263 -15.60 -26.96 8.84
N GLY A 264 -15.78 -25.82 9.53
CA GLY A 264 -14.74 -25.17 10.32
C GLY A 264 -13.71 -24.40 9.48
N SER A 265 -13.88 -24.34 8.15
CA SER A 265 -12.97 -23.66 7.23
C SER A 265 -13.74 -22.87 6.16
N VAL A 266 -13.16 -21.77 5.70
CA VAL A 266 -13.67 -20.93 4.62
C VAL A 266 -12.54 -20.75 3.61
N THR A 267 -12.73 -21.23 2.39
CA THR A 267 -11.73 -21.13 1.32
C THR A 267 -12.20 -20.12 0.29
N ILE A 268 -11.33 -19.18 -0.06
CA ILE A 268 -11.59 -18.06 -0.97
C ILE A 268 -10.47 -17.99 -2.01
N GLY A 269 -10.83 -17.77 -3.27
CA GLY A 269 -9.90 -17.40 -4.32
C GLY A 269 -9.69 -15.89 -4.33
N LEU A 270 -8.44 -15.45 -4.38
CA LEU A 270 -8.04 -14.04 -4.48
C LEU A 270 -7.15 -13.83 -5.69
N ASN A 271 -7.28 -12.67 -6.35
CA ASN A 271 -6.26 -12.14 -7.25
C ASN A 271 -5.75 -10.80 -6.70
N THR A 272 -4.43 -10.68 -6.53
CA THR A 272 -3.78 -9.42 -6.18
C THR A 272 -3.06 -8.86 -7.39
N SER A 273 -3.55 -7.74 -7.90
CA SER A 273 -2.89 -6.93 -8.94
C SER A 273 -1.93 -5.94 -8.29
N ILE A 274 -0.65 -6.01 -8.61
CA ILE A 274 0.36 -5.01 -8.23
C ILE A 274 0.75 -4.24 -9.47
N VAL A 275 0.31 -2.98 -9.58
CA VAL A 275 0.54 -2.11 -10.74
C VAL A 275 1.43 -0.92 -10.39
N LEU A 276 2.38 -0.59 -11.28
CA LEU A 276 3.22 0.59 -11.15
C LEU A 276 2.44 1.86 -11.43
N LEU A 277 2.45 2.79 -10.47
CA LEU A 277 1.85 4.10 -10.66
C LEU A 277 2.73 5.01 -11.53
N PRO A 278 2.12 5.94 -12.29
CA PRO A 278 2.85 6.94 -13.06
C PRO A 278 3.89 7.68 -12.21
N SER A 279 5.04 8.00 -12.79
CA SER A 279 6.06 8.80 -12.10
C SER A 279 5.57 10.22 -11.81
N GLU A 280 4.84 10.78 -12.77
CA GLU A 280 4.21 12.09 -12.64
C GLU A 280 2.77 11.92 -12.13
N PRO A 281 2.45 12.36 -10.91
CA PRO A 281 1.11 12.24 -10.38
C PRO A 281 0.14 13.13 -11.16
N MET A 282 -1.10 12.65 -11.28
CA MET A 282 -2.17 13.45 -11.87
C MET A 282 -2.41 14.71 -11.04
N ARG A 283 -2.73 15.83 -11.72
CA ARG A 283 -3.13 17.06 -11.04
C ARG A 283 -4.41 16.83 -10.20
N LYS A 284 -4.24 16.93 -8.89
CA LYS A 284 -5.31 16.88 -7.88
C LYS A 284 -6.36 17.95 -8.17
N ARG A 285 -7.63 17.64 -7.90
CA ARG A 285 -8.74 18.58 -7.96
C ARG A 285 -9.49 18.50 -6.65
N LEU A 286 -9.60 19.65 -5.97
CA LEU A 286 -10.37 19.75 -4.74
C LEU A 286 -11.84 19.49 -5.03
N TRP A 287 -12.49 18.84 -4.07
CA TRP A 287 -13.90 18.53 -4.12
C TRP A 287 -14.74 19.77 -3.85
N ASP A 288 -15.85 19.85 -4.55
CA ASP A 288 -16.87 20.86 -4.38
C ASP A 288 -18.15 20.15 -3.95
N GLU A 289 -18.67 20.51 -2.77
CA GLU A 289 -19.81 19.84 -2.16
C GLU A 289 -21.10 19.91 -2.99
N ARG A 290 -21.18 20.85 -3.94
CA ARG A 290 -22.32 20.98 -4.85
C ARG A 290 -22.39 19.87 -5.89
N VAL A 291 -21.33 19.08 -6.05
CA VAL A 291 -21.24 18.03 -7.05
C VAL A 291 -20.89 16.70 -6.39
N GLY A 292 -21.71 15.68 -6.68
CA GLY A 292 -21.47 14.31 -6.23
C GLY A 292 -20.24 13.72 -6.93
N TYR A 293 -19.14 13.58 -6.19
CA TYR A 293 -17.97 12.81 -6.58
C TYR A 293 -17.59 11.84 -5.47
N PHE A 294 -16.98 10.72 -5.83
CA PHE A 294 -16.18 9.97 -4.87
C PHE A 294 -14.93 10.79 -4.51
N THR A 295 -14.55 10.75 -3.24
CA THR A 295 -13.48 11.61 -2.73
C THR A 295 -12.51 10.86 -1.83
N THR A 296 -11.27 11.33 -1.82
CA THR A 296 -10.25 10.95 -0.85
C THR A 296 -10.00 12.14 0.08
N ARG A 297 -10.18 11.93 1.38
CA ARG A 297 -9.91 12.97 2.39
C ARG A 297 -8.41 13.13 2.61
N ILE A 298 -7.97 14.37 2.76
CA ILE A 298 -6.59 14.75 3.07
C ILE A 298 -6.58 15.83 4.14
N THR A 299 -5.55 15.83 4.98
CA THR A 299 -5.28 16.94 5.91
C THR A 299 -4.15 17.77 5.32
N TYR A 300 -4.40 19.04 5.03
CA TYR A 300 -3.39 19.98 4.53
C TYR A 300 -2.78 20.76 5.69
N PHE A 301 -1.46 20.87 5.69
CA PHE A 301 -0.64 21.62 6.63
C PHE A 301 0.13 22.72 5.90
N ASP A 302 0.11 23.91 6.49
CA ASP A 302 0.85 25.08 6.03
C ASP A 302 1.45 25.84 7.22
N ASP A 303 2.44 26.69 6.97
CA ASP A 303 3.11 27.46 8.03
C ASP A 303 2.19 28.57 8.57
N ASP A 304 1.33 29.15 7.71
CA ASP A 304 0.46 30.28 8.04
C ASP A 304 -0.91 29.85 8.60
N GLN A 305 -1.14 28.56 8.79
CA GLN A 305 -2.43 28.01 9.25
C GLN A 305 -2.58 28.07 10.77
N HIS A 306 -3.69 28.62 11.25
CA HIS A 306 -4.06 28.57 12.68
C HIS A 306 -4.71 27.22 13.08
N LYS A 307 -5.20 26.46 12.10
CA LYS A 307 -5.76 25.12 12.24
C LYS A 307 -5.55 24.35 10.94
N THR A 308 -5.55 23.02 11.00
CA THR A 308 -5.45 22.19 9.80
C THR A 308 -6.71 22.25 8.96
N ASP A 309 -6.53 22.30 7.65
CA ASP A 309 -7.64 22.23 6.69
C ASP A 309 -7.88 20.78 6.28
N ARG A 310 -9.15 20.37 6.37
CA ARG A 310 -9.60 19.04 5.94
C ARG A 310 -10.19 19.17 4.54
N GLU A 311 -9.37 18.82 3.57
CA GLU A 311 -9.72 18.90 2.16
C GLU A 311 -10.10 17.52 1.62
N GLN A 312 -10.75 17.53 0.46
CA GLN A 312 -11.13 16.31 -0.25
C GLN A 312 -10.69 16.42 -1.70
N ILE A 313 -10.11 15.35 -2.24
CA ILE A 313 -9.71 15.26 -3.65
C ILE A 313 -10.69 14.35 -4.38
N VAL A 314 -11.20 14.80 -5.53
CA VAL A 314 -12.13 13.99 -6.32
C VAL A 314 -11.43 12.84 -7.04
N ALA A 315 -12.05 11.66 -7.02
CA ALA A 315 -11.68 10.55 -7.89
C ALA A 315 -12.22 10.81 -9.29
N ARG A 316 -11.33 10.81 -10.30
CA ARG A 316 -11.70 11.08 -11.70
C ARG A 316 -10.72 10.44 -12.68
N TYR A 317 -11.17 10.21 -13.91
CA TYR A 317 -10.31 9.79 -15.00
C TYR A 317 -9.29 10.88 -15.39
N ASN A 318 -8.07 10.45 -15.68
CA ASN A 318 -7.01 11.32 -16.22
C ASN A 318 -7.18 11.55 -17.72
N LEU A 319 -8.19 12.33 -18.11
CA LEU A 319 -8.41 12.72 -19.50
C LEU A 319 -7.50 13.88 -19.89
N VAL A 320 -6.50 13.58 -20.71
CA VAL A 320 -5.56 14.57 -21.28
C VAL A 320 -5.95 14.79 -22.75
N PRO A 321 -6.25 16.03 -23.18
CA PRO A 321 -6.49 16.35 -24.59
C PRO A 321 -5.31 15.96 -25.49
N LYS A 322 -5.57 15.29 -26.62
CA LYS A 322 -4.55 15.11 -27.68
C LYS A 322 -4.10 16.47 -28.24
N ASP A 323 -5.05 17.36 -28.51
CA ASP A 323 -4.77 18.75 -28.92
C ASP A 323 -5.19 19.73 -27.82
N LYS A 324 -4.23 20.13 -26.99
CA LYS A 324 -4.45 21.09 -25.90
C LYS A 324 -4.84 22.48 -26.40
N LYS A 325 -4.38 22.91 -27.58
CA LYS A 325 -4.67 24.24 -28.13
C LYS A 325 -6.11 24.30 -28.65
N ALA A 326 -6.55 23.26 -29.35
CA ALA A 326 -7.95 23.15 -29.80
C ALA A 326 -8.91 23.03 -28.61
N TYR A 327 -8.57 22.21 -27.61
CA TYR A 327 -9.35 22.08 -26.38
C TYR A 327 -9.49 23.41 -25.63
N ALA A 328 -8.40 24.16 -25.48
CA ALA A 328 -8.43 25.49 -24.84
C ALA A 328 -9.27 26.51 -25.61
N LYS A 329 -9.52 26.29 -26.91
CA LYS A 329 -10.42 27.09 -27.74
C LYS A 329 -11.88 26.57 -27.72
N GLY A 330 -12.21 25.62 -26.85
CA GLY A 330 -13.54 25.04 -26.74
C GLY A 330 -13.89 24.06 -27.87
N LYS A 331 -12.92 23.60 -28.67
CA LYS A 331 -13.17 22.61 -29.71
C LYS A 331 -13.15 21.20 -29.13
N LEU A 332 -14.03 20.33 -29.65
CA LEU A 332 -14.03 18.92 -29.31
C LEU A 332 -12.73 18.24 -29.78
N VAL A 333 -12.09 17.52 -28.87
CA VAL A 333 -10.87 16.75 -29.13
C VAL A 333 -10.98 15.35 -28.55
N GLU A 334 -10.16 14.43 -29.02
CA GLU A 334 -10.04 13.12 -28.38
C GLU A 334 -9.05 13.16 -27.22
N PRO A 335 -9.23 12.31 -26.18
CA PRO A 335 -8.22 12.15 -25.16
C PRO A 335 -7.02 11.34 -25.69
N VAL A 336 -5.85 11.55 -25.09
CA VAL A 336 -4.63 10.77 -25.38
C VAL A 336 -4.86 9.28 -25.08
N LYS A 337 -5.54 8.99 -23.96
CA LYS A 337 -5.97 7.63 -23.58
C LYS A 337 -7.48 7.64 -23.35
N GLN A 338 -8.19 6.81 -24.12
CA GLN A 338 -9.63 6.61 -23.95
C GLN A 338 -9.94 5.79 -22.70
N ILE A 339 -11.14 5.96 -22.16
CA ILE A 339 -11.73 5.06 -21.18
C ILE A 339 -12.34 3.91 -21.96
N VAL A 340 -11.76 2.72 -21.85
CA VAL A 340 -12.23 1.53 -22.57
C VAL A 340 -12.87 0.58 -21.57
N TYR A 341 -14.14 0.27 -21.78
CA TYR A 341 -14.84 -0.79 -21.07
C TYR A 341 -14.96 -2.02 -21.96
N TYR A 342 -14.71 -3.19 -21.40
CA TYR A 342 -15.00 -4.46 -22.07
C TYR A 342 -16.24 -5.07 -21.42
N ILE A 343 -17.21 -5.46 -22.24
CA ILE A 343 -18.40 -6.17 -21.75
C ILE A 343 -18.00 -7.58 -21.37
N ASP A 344 -18.34 -7.99 -20.16
CA ASP A 344 -18.04 -9.32 -19.62
C ASP A 344 -18.49 -10.42 -20.61
N PRO A 345 -17.61 -11.36 -20.98
CA PRO A 345 -17.94 -12.43 -21.93
C PRO A 345 -19.09 -13.34 -21.47
N ALA A 346 -19.38 -13.42 -20.16
CA ALA A 346 -20.52 -14.15 -19.59
C ALA A 346 -21.86 -13.42 -19.79
N THR A 347 -21.84 -12.16 -20.22
CA THR A 347 -23.06 -11.40 -20.53
C THR A 347 -23.82 -12.05 -21.70
N PRO A 348 -25.12 -12.33 -21.58
CA PRO A 348 -25.90 -12.87 -22.69
C PRO A 348 -25.82 -11.96 -23.92
N LYS A 349 -25.46 -12.54 -25.08
CA LYS A 349 -25.18 -11.80 -26.32
C LYS A 349 -26.30 -10.86 -26.76
N LYS A 350 -27.55 -11.17 -26.45
CA LYS A 350 -28.71 -10.30 -26.73
C LYS A 350 -28.64 -8.93 -26.04
N TRP A 351 -27.93 -8.82 -24.92
CA TRP A 351 -27.82 -7.59 -24.13
C TRP A 351 -26.59 -6.76 -24.49
N VAL A 352 -25.56 -7.39 -25.06
CA VAL A 352 -24.27 -6.76 -25.35
C VAL A 352 -24.40 -5.48 -26.20
N PRO A 353 -25.20 -5.44 -27.29
CA PRO A 353 -25.34 -4.21 -28.08
C PRO A 353 -25.91 -3.04 -27.27
N TYR A 354 -26.87 -3.30 -26.38
CA TYR A 354 -27.51 -2.28 -25.56
C TYR A 354 -26.60 -1.77 -24.43
N LEU A 355 -25.76 -2.65 -23.87
CA LEU A 355 -24.75 -2.24 -22.88
C LEU A 355 -23.66 -1.38 -23.53
N ILE A 356 -23.21 -1.74 -24.73
CA ILE A 356 -22.27 -0.93 -25.50
C ILE A 356 -22.88 0.45 -25.76
N GLN A 357 -24.12 0.48 -26.27
CA GLN A 357 -24.83 1.74 -26.52
C GLN A 357 -24.96 2.58 -25.24
N GLY A 358 -25.41 1.99 -24.13
CA GLY A 358 -25.58 2.73 -22.87
C GLY A 358 -24.27 3.30 -22.30
N ILE A 359 -23.13 2.66 -22.55
CA ILE A 359 -21.82 3.20 -22.18
C ILE A 359 -21.41 4.31 -23.15
N ASP A 360 -21.60 4.10 -24.46
CA ASP A 360 -21.22 5.07 -25.49
C ASP A 360 -22.08 6.35 -25.42
N ASP A 361 -23.32 6.26 -24.94
CA ASP A 361 -24.23 7.40 -24.70
C ASP A 361 -23.64 8.43 -23.71
N TRP A 362 -22.73 8.01 -22.82
CA TRP A 362 -22.01 8.94 -21.94
C TRP A 362 -21.10 9.91 -22.70
N ASN A 363 -20.76 9.62 -23.98
CA ASN A 363 -20.01 10.57 -24.79
C ASN A 363 -20.73 11.91 -24.93
N VAL A 364 -22.08 11.97 -24.85
CA VAL A 364 -22.81 13.25 -24.84
C VAL A 364 -22.36 14.15 -23.68
N ALA A 365 -22.15 13.57 -22.49
CA ALA A 365 -21.65 14.31 -21.33
C ALA A 365 -20.16 14.66 -21.49
N PHE A 366 -19.36 13.77 -22.08
CA PHE A 366 -17.94 14.06 -22.36
C PHE A 366 -17.75 15.14 -23.43
N GLU A 367 -18.63 15.22 -24.43
CA GLU A 367 -18.63 16.25 -25.46
C GLU A 367 -18.90 17.61 -24.85
N ALA A 368 -19.86 17.71 -23.92
CA ALA A 368 -20.06 18.92 -23.11
C ALA A 368 -18.82 19.30 -22.29
N ALA A 369 -18.00 18.32 -21.90
CA ALA A 369 -16.70 18.53 -21.25
C ALA A 369 -15.53 18.77 -22.24
N GLY A 370 -15.80 18.89 -23.54
CA GLY A 370 -14.80 19.17 -24.58
C GLY A 370 -14.12 17.94 -25.20
N PHE A 371 -14.58 16.73 -24.87
CA PHE A 371 -14.02 15.48 -25.39
C PHE A 371 -14.99 14.72 -26.28
N LYS A 372 -14.55 14.31 -27.47
CA LYS A 372 -15.26 13.31 -28.29
C LYS A 372 -14.58 11.95 -28.17
N ASN A 373 -15.36 10.87 -28.31
CA ASN A 373 -14.88 9.49 -28.19
C ASN A 373 -14.05 9.27 -26.91
N ALA A 374 -14.50 9.84 -25.78
CA ALA A 374 -13.76 9.79 -24.52
C ALA A 374 -13.88 8.41 -23.87
N ILE A 375 -15.07 7.84 -23.96
CA ILE A 375 -15.46 6.54 -23.44
C ILE A 375 -15.88 5.65 -24.59
N VAL A 376 -15.49 4.38 -24.55
CA VAL A 376 -15.87 3.39 -25.56
C VAL A 376 -16.09 2.04 -24.89
N ALA A 377 -17.20 1.40 -25.22
CA ALA A 377 -17.42 0.01 -24.87
C ALA A 377 -17.06 -0.92 -26.02
N LYS A 378 -16.50 -2.09 -25.69
CA LYS A 378 -16.11 -3.13 -26.65
C LYS A 378 -16.54 -4.49 -26.14
N GLU A 379 -16.78 -5.42 -27.06
CA GLU A 379 -16.87 -6.82 -26.68
C GLU A 379 -15.52 -7.32 -26.13
N TRP A 380 -15.58 -8.26 -25.19
CA TRP A 380 -14.40 -8.94 -24.69
C TRP A 380 -13.56 -9.51 -25.85
N PRO A 381 -12.26 -9.19 -25.93
CA PRO A 381 -11.42 -9.69 -27.00
C PRO A 381 -11.06 -11.16 -26.76
N ASN A 382 -10.73 -11.88 -27.83
CA ASN A 382 -10.13 -13.21 -27.74
C ASN A 382 -8.63 -13.09 -27.42
N ASP A 383 -8.32 -12.58 -26.23
CA ASP A 383 -6.96 -12.40 -25.73
C ASP A 383 -6.74 -13.32 -24.52
N LYS A 384 -5.69 -14.14 -24.58
CA LYS A 384 -5.34 -15.11 -23.52
C LYS A 384 -4.73 -14.44 -22.29
N ASP A 385 -4.23 -13.23 -22.46
CA ASP A 385 -3.60 -12.44 -21.39
C ASP A 385 -4.64 -11.61 -20.61
N MET A 386 -5.86 -11.48 -21.14
CA MET A 386 -6.98 -10.85 -20.44
C MET A 386 -7.74 -11.86 -19.58
N SER A 387 -8.05 -11.45 -18.35
CA SER A 387 -8.87 -12.19 -17.39
C SER A 387 -9.99 -11.30 -16.90
N VAL A 388 -11.18 -11.87 -16.69
CA VAL A 388 -12.31 -11.13 -16.09
C VAL A 388 -12.03 -10.84 -14.62
N ASP A 389 -11.24 -11.70 -13.95
CA ASP A 389 -10.76 -11.54 -12.57
C ASP A 389 -9.32 -12.04 -12.39
#